data_AF-L8PIC2-F1
#
_entry.id   AF-L8PIC2-F1
#
_cell.length_a   1.000
_cell.length_b   1.000
_cell.length_c   1.000
_cell.angle_alpha   90.00
_cell.angle_beta   90.00
_cell.angle_gamma   90.00
#
_symmetry.space_group_name_H-M   'P 1'
#
loop_
_entity.id
_entity.type
_entity.pdbx_description
1 polymer ?
#
loop_
_entity_poly.entity_id
_entity_poly.type
_entity_poly.pdbx_seq_one_letter_code
_entity_poly.pdbx_strand_id
1 'polypeptide(L)'
;MTPDNSLIQAYLKANPETQSAVNGTLLGKFTSGDALVTAHLAPMIDWAYERIAEKVGAADLNEAQARMYIAELSVFARYNAQFLKAAATSVEGFCPELAHELRRNHLEEGGERGKVPAHYVLYTNALLSDLGLLVNGHVPARETETLVNLHQWMVGSHMPSFIAGAYYATEAVAIAETEILRDITNRYGELTGQGSGSELKALHYYYELHLDEGHEAAQVDGMSVEAAHIEGLARFIKESELFHVELPQAMDGWLTITEGMTHWWAQLAHRAWEMN
;
A
#
# COMPACT_ATOMS: atom_id res chain seq x y z
N MET A 1 0.98 -16.08 15.24
CA MET A 1 -0.24 -15.26 15.34
C MET A 1 -1.30 -16.05 16.08
N THR A 2 -2.00 -15.43 17.03
CA THR A 2 -3.36 -15.85 17.38
C THR A 2 -4.33 -15.04 16.50
N PRO A 3 -5.48 -15.60 16.11
CA PRO A 3 -6.53 -14.85 15.39
C PRO A 3 -6.96 -13.54 16.06
N ASP A 4 -6.68 -13.39 17.37
CA ASP A 4 -7.11 -12.26 18.18
C ASP A 4 -6.36 -10.93 17.91
N ASN A 5 -5.27 -10.94 17.13
CA ASN A 5 -4.47 -9.74 16.82
C ASN A 5 -4.52 -9.31 15.34
N SER A 6 -5.28 -9.99 14.48
CA SER A 6 -5.45 -9.56 13.08
C SER A 6 -6.58 -8.54 12.97
N LEU A 7 -6.29 -7.38 12.38
CA LEU A 7 -7.32 -6.36 12.09
C LEU A 7 -8.34 -6.87 11.07
N ILE A 8 -7.90 -7.68 10.11
CA ILE A 8 -8.77 -8.28 9.10
C ILE A 8 -9.72 -9.29 9.76
N GLN A 9 -9.22 -10.22 10.58
CA GLN A 9 -10.07 -11.16 11.30
C GLN A 9 -11.00 -10.47 12.30
N ALA A 10 -10.54 -9.40 12.96
CA ALA A 10 -11.37 -8.58 13.83
C ALA A 10 -12.52 -7.92 13.07
N TYR A 11 -12.24 -7.34 11.89
CA TYR A 11 -13.26 -6.77 11.01
C TYR A 11 -14.27 -7.82 10.56
N LEU A 12 -13.82 -8.98 10.08
CA LEU A 12 -14.69 -10.07 9.62
C LEU A 12 -15.61 -10.55 10.75
N LYS A 13 -15.09 -10.69 11.97
CA LYS A 13 -15.89 -11.08 13.14
C LYS A 13 -16.94 -10.03 13.50
N ALA A 14 -16.63 -8.74 13.33
CA ALA A 14 -17.55 -7.64 13.59
C ALA A 14 -18.57 -7.43 12.46
N ASN A 15 -18.29 -7.91 11.25
CA ASN A 15 -19.10 -7.71 10.05
C ASN A 15 -19.46 -9.07 9.39
N PRO A 16 -20.47 -9.79 9.92
CA PRO A 16 -20.83 -11.13 9.44
C PRO A 16 -21.23 -11.19 7.96
N GLU A 17 -21.79 -10.10 7.41
CA GLU A 17 -22.14 -9.99 5.99
C GLU A 17 -20.88 -10.06 5.12
N THR A 18 -19.89 -9.22 5.42
CA THR A 18 -18.58 -9.26 4.74
C THR A 18 -17.87 -10.60 4.94
N GLN A 19 -17.94 -11.18 6.14
CA GLN A 19 -17.40 -12.52 6.38
C GLN A 19 -18.08 -13.59 5.51
N SER A 20 -19.40 -13.51 5.37
CA SER A 20 -20.15 -14.40 4.49
C SER A 20 -19.78 -14.20 3.02
N ALA A 21 -19.58 -12.96 2.58
CA ALA A 21 -19.13 -12.64 1.22
C ALA A 21 -17.73 -13.21 0.94
N VAL A 22 -16.75 -12.95 1.81
CA VAL A 22 -15.37 -13.48 1.69
C VAL A 22 -15.36 -15.01 1.66
N ASN A 23 -16.02 -15.66 2.62
CA ASN A 23 -16.12 -17.12 2.63
C ASN A 23 -16.86 -17.65 1.40
N GLY A 24 -17.90 -16.95 0.96
CA GLY A 24 -18.65 -17.25 -0.25
C GLY A 24 -17.75 -17.17 -1.48
N THR A 25 -16.92 -16.14 -1.61
CA THR A 25 -15.98 -15.97 -2.73
C THR A 25 -14.93 -17.06 -2.74
N LEU A 26 -14.30 -17.38 -1.61
CA LEU A 26 -13.33 -18.47 -1.50
C LEU A 26 -13.93 -19.84 -1.86
N LEU A 27 -15.23 -20.02 -1.63
CA LEU A 27 -15.98 -21.23 -2.00
C LEU A 27 -16.61 -21.17 -3.41
N GLY A 28 -16.40 -20.10 -4.17
CA GLY A 28 -16.98 -19.90 -5.50
C GLY A 28 -18.50 -19.67 -5.52
N LYS A 29 -19.10 -19.28 -4.38
CA LYS A 29 -20.54 -19.03 -4.21
C LYS A 29 -20.92 -17.55 -4.33
N PHE A 30 -19.99 -16.64 -4.02
CA PHE A 30 -20.16 -15.21 -4.21
C PHE A 30 -19.31 -14.77 -5.41
N THR A 31 -19.97 -14.37 -6.49
CA THR A 31 -19.33 -14.17 -7.80
C THR A 31 -19.37 -12.72 -8.29
N SER A 32 -19.95 -11.79 -7.53
CA SER A 32 -19.97 -10.38 -7.90
C SER A 32 -18.66 -9.71 -7.49
N GLY A 33 -17.74 -9.54 -8.43
CA GLY A 33 -16.47 -8.84 -8.19
C GLY A 33 -16.67 -7.39 -7.76
N ASP A 34 -17.64 -6.70 -8.36
CA ASP A 34 -17.95 -5.30 -8.03
C ASP A 34 -18.45 -5.14 -6.59
N ALA A 35 -19.41 -5.98 -6.18
CA ALA A 35 -19.90 -5.97 -4.80
C ALA A 35 -18.81 -6.42 -3.82
N LEU A 36 -17.95 -7.37 -4.21
CA LEU A 36 -16.81 -7.78 -3.39
C LEU A 36 -15.92 -6.56 -3.08
N VAL A 37 -15.49 -5.84 -4.10
CA VAL A 37 -14.60 -4.68 -3.93
C VAL A 37 -15.28 -3.56 -3.16
N THR A 38 -16.43 -3.10 -3.63
CA THR A 38 -17.04 -1.84 -3.16
C THR A 38 -17.74 -1.97 -1.81
N ALA A 39 -18.44 -3.08 -1.56
CA ALA A 39 -19.23 -3.26 -0.34
C ALA A 39 -18.46 -3.98 0.78
N HIS A 40 -17.37 -4.69 0.44
CA HIS A 40 -16.71 -5.58 1.39
C HIS A 40 -15.22 -5.30 1.57
N LEU A 41 -14.43 -5.19 0.49
CA LEU A 41 -12.97 -5.03 0.61
C LEU A 41 -12.56 -3.59 0.94
N ALA A 42 -13.06 -2.59 0.22
CA ALA A 42 -12.70 -1.19 0.49
C ALA A 42 -13.10 -0.74 1.92
N PRO A 43 -14.34 -1.00 2.42
CA PRO A 43 -14.69 -0.67 3.80
C PRO A 43 -13.86 -1.39 4.87
N MET A 44 -13.30 -2.56 4.54
CA MET A 44 -12.41 -3.30 5.44
C MET A 44 -11.04 -2.64 5.51
N ILE A 45 -10.50 -2.15 4.39
CA ILE A 45 -9.26 -1.37 4.35
C ILE A 45 -9.42 -0.09 5.17
N ASP A 46 -10.47 0.69 4.91
CA ASP A 46 -10.73 1.96 5.61
C ASP A 46 -10.73 1.75 7.12
N TRP A 47 -11.50 0.75 7.59
CA TRP A 47 -11.59 0.42 9.01
C TRP A 47 -10.26 -0.03 9.62
N ALA A 48 -9.46 -0.81 8.87
CA ALA A 48 -8.19 -1.31 9.35
C ALA A 48 -7.15 -0.20 9.44
N TYR A 49 -7.05 0.65 8.42
CA TYR A 49 -6.07 1.73 8.37
C TYR A 49 -6.42 2.90 9.29
N GLU A 50 -7.70 3.16 9.56
CA GLU A 50 -8.12 4.06 10.65
C GLU A 50 -7.52 3.62 12.00
N ARG A 51 -7.61 2.33 12.33
CA ARG A 51 -7.04 1.78 13.58
C ARG A 51 -5.53 1.75 13.59
N ILE A 52 -4.90 1.54 12.43
CA ILE A 52 -3.45 1.66 12.31
C ILE A 52 -3.05 3.10 12.60
N ALA A 53 -3.69 4.09 11.98
CA ALA A 53 -3.42 5.51 12.21
C ALA A 53 -3.60 5.89 13.69
N GLU A 54 -4.70 5.47 14.32
CA GLU A 54 -4.95 5.66 15.76
C GLU A 54 -3.84 5.05 16.62
N LYS A 55 -3.40 3.83 16.30
CA LYS A 55 -2.38 3.11 17.07
C LYS A 55 -0.98 3.67 16.86
N VAL A 56 -0.67 4.14 15.65
CA VAL A 56 0.58 4.85 15.36
C VAL A 56 0.60 6.17 16.13
N GLY A 57 -0.53 6.89 16.18
CA GLY A 57 -0.69 8.11 16.96
C GLY A 57 0.39 9.13 16.61
N ALA A 58 0.47 9.54 15.33
CA ALA A 58 1.60 10.32 14.82
C ALA A 58 1.94 11.55 15.68
N ALA A 59 0.93 12.26 16.19
CA ALA A 59 1.11 13.43 17.06
C ALA A 59 1.85 13.14 18.39
N ASP A 60 1.80 11.90 18.89
CA ASP A 60 2.38 11.49 20.17
C ASP A 60 3.77 10.88 20.03
N LEU A 61 4.25 10.67 18.81
CA LEU A 61 5.57 10.10 18.56
C LEU A 61 6.68 11.02 19.09
N ASN A 62 7.73 10.41 19.62
CA ASN A 62 9.02 11.05 19.85
C ASN A 62 9.91 10.96 18.59
N GLU A 63 11.05 11.67 18.61
CA GLU A 63 11.93 11.77 17.44
C GLU A 63 12.44 10.40 16.96
N ALA A 64 12.82 9.52 17.90
CA ALA A 64 13.35 8.20 17.59
C ALA A 64 12.28 7.30 16.95
N GLN A 65 11.05 7.35 17.45
CA GLN A 65 9.94 6.58 16.92
C GLN A 65 9.53 7.06 15.52
N ALA A 66 9.37 8.37 15.34
CA ALA A 66 9.03 8.93 14.03
C ALA A 66 10.11 8.59 12.99
N ARG A 67 11.40 8.71 13.36
CA ARG A 67 12.52 8.28 12.52
C ARG A 67 12.47 6.80 12.16
N MET A 68 12.13 5.93 13.11
CA MET A 68 12.01 4.48 12.88
C MET A 68 10.94 4.18 11.84
N TYR A 69 9.73 4.74 12.00
CA TYR A 69 8.67 4.56 11.01
C TYR A 69 9.09 5.04 9.62
N ILE A 70 9.59 6.28 9.52
CA ILE A 70 10.04 6.85 8.23
C ILE A 70 11.07 5.93 7.55
N ALA A 71 12.03 5.42 8.32
CA ALA A 71 13.04 4.51 7.78
C ALA A 71 12.45 3.18 7.30
N GLU A 72 11.55 2.56 8.07
CA GLU A 72 10.92 1.29 7.71
C GLU A 72 9.96 1.41 6.52
N LEU A 73 9.13 2.46 6.47
CA LEU A 73 8.23 2.72 5.34
C LEU A 73 8.99 2.99 4.03
N SER A 74 10.16 3.63 4.12
CA SER A 74 11.01 3.87 2.93
C SER A 74 11.49 2.58 2.23
N VAL A 75 11.47 1.44 2.93
CA VAL A 75 11.96 0.17 2.41
C VAL A 75 11.03 -0.38 1.33
N PHE A 76 9.72 -0.29 1.51
CA PHE A 76 8.77 -0.81 0.53
C PHE A 76 8.85 -0.02 -0.78
N ALA A 77 8.84 1.32 -0.70
CA ALA A 77 8.99 2.21 -1.86
C ALA A 77 10.26 1.91 -2.69
N ARG A 78 11.35 1.46 -2.04
CA ARG A 78 12.60 1.06 -2.73
C ARG A 78 12.40 -0.12 -3.69
N TYR A 79 11.52 -1.07 -3.36
CA TYR A 79 11.34 -2.32 -4.08
C TYR A 79 10.06 -2.39 -4.90
N ASN A 80 9.06 -1.54 -4.60
CA ASN A 80 7.73 -1.59 -5.21
C ASN A 80 7.77 -1.65 -6.74
N ALA A 81 8.51 -0.74 -7.38
CA ALA A 81 8.65 -0.72 -8.83
C ALA A 81 9.19 -2.04 -9.40
N GLN A 82 10.14 -2.69 -8.73
CA GLN A 82 10.70 -3.97 -9.20
C GLN A 82 9.71 -5.12 -9.01
N PHE A 83 8.91 -5.09 -7.95
CA PHE A 83 7.81 -6.05 -7.77
C PHE A 83 6.77 -5.89 -8.88
N LEU A 84 6.31 -4.67 -9.16
CA LEU A 84 5.35 -4.38 -10.23
C LEU A 84 5.82 -4.94 -11.59
N LYS A 85 7.10 -4.75 -11.92
CA LYS A 85 7.70 -5.32 -13.13
C LYS A 85 7.66 -6.84 -13.15
N ALA A 86 8.04 -7.49 -12.03
CA ALA A 86 8.02 -8.94 -11.93
C ALA A 86 6.60 -9.50 -12.05
N ALA A 87 5.63 -8.86 -11.40
CA ALA A 87 4.22 -9.21 -11.47
C ALA A 87 3.68 -9.11 -12.89
N ALA A 88 4.00 -8.03 -13.60
CA ALA A 88 3.62 -7.87 -14.99
C ALA A 88 4.14 -9.01 -15.87
N THR A 89 5.40 -9.42 -15.68
CA THR A 89 5.96 -10.57 -16.39
C THR A 89 5.26 -11.88 -16.02
N SER A 90 4.89 -12.08 -14.75
CA SER A 90 4.23 -13.31 -14.29
C SER A 90 2.81 -13.47 -14.85
N VAL A 91 2.13 -12.37 -15.19
CA VAL A 91 0.74 -12.40 -15.66
C VAL A 91 0.57 -12.16 -17.15
N GLU A 92 1.61 -11.74 -17.89
CA GLU A 92 1.50 -11.30 -19.30
C GLU A 92 0.93 -12.34 -20.25
N GLY A 93 1.21 -13.63 -20.02
CA GLY A 93 0.71 -14.72 -20.86
C GLY A 93 -0.75 -15.10 -20.57
N PHE A 94 -1.29 -14.64 -19.44
CA PHE A 94 -2.65 -14.96 -18.98
C PHE A 94 -3.60 -13.78 -19.15
N CYS A 95 -3.23 -12.61 -18.62
CA CYS A 95 -4.00 -11.37 -18.71
C CYS A 95 -3.07 -10.22 -19.15
N PRO A 96 -2.91 -10.02 -20.48
CA PRO A 96 -2.08 -8.95 -21.03
C PRO A 96 -2.48 -7.55 -20.55
N GLU A 97 -3.76 -7.33 -20.29
CA GLU A 97 -4.32 -6.08 -19.78
C GLU A 97 -3.84 -5.80 -18.35
N LEU A 98 -3.86 -6.81 -17.46
CA LEU A 98 -3.30 -6.68 -16.11
C LEU A 98 -1.79 -6.44 -16.17
N ALA A 99 -1.09 -7.15 -17.05
CA ALA A 99 0.34 -6.91 -17.25
C ALA A 99 0.64 -5.50 -17.78
N HIS A 100 -0.22 -4.96 -18.63
CA HIS A 100 -0.11 -3.57 -19.09
C HIS A 100 -0.29 -2.59 -17.94
N GLU A 101 -1.32 -2.79 -17.11
CA GLU A 101 -1.58 -1.93 -15.95
C GLU A 101 -0.42 -1.95 -14.95
N LEU A 102 0.10 -3.13 -14.61
CA LEU A 102 1.26 -3.27 -13.73
C LEU A 102 2.54 -2.65 -14.32
N ARG A 103 2.71 -2.66 -15.65
CA ARG A 103 3.82 -1.95 -16.32
C ARG A 103 3.65 -0.44 -16.28
N ARG A 104 2.41 0.06 -16.41
CA ARG A 104 2.10 1.49 -16.24
C ARG A 104 2.52 1.94 -14.84
N ASN A 105 2.04 1.26 -13.79
CA ASN A 105 2.42 1.54 -12.40
C ASN A 105 3.95 1.42 -12.21
N HIS A 106 4.60 0.39 -12.77
CA HIS A 106 6.06 0.25 -12.71
C HIS A 106 6.80 1.48 -13.25
N LEU A 107 6.35 2.06 -14.37
CA LEU A 107 7.00 3.21 -14.97
C LEU A 107 6.78 4.48 -14.15
N GLU A 108 5.60 4.62 -13.54
CA GLU A 108 5.30 5.74 -12.64
C GLU A 108 6.13 5.65 -11.36
N GLU A 109 6.07 4.51 -10.65
CA GLU A 109 6.83 4.24 -9.42
C GLU A 109 8.36 4.24 -9.64
N GLY A 110 8.80 3.62 -10.74
CA GLY A 110 10.21 3.45 -11.11
C GLY A 110 10.83 4.64 -11.82
N GLY A 111 10.03 5.67 -12.11
CA GLY A 111 10.43 6.87 -12.81
C GLY A 111 10.38 6.71 -14.32
N GLU A 112 9.57 7.55 -14.97
CA GLU A 112 9.44 7.56 -16.42
C GLU A 112 10.49 8.51 -17.03
N ARG A 113 11.23 8.02 -18.02
CA ARG A 113 12.30 8.79 -18.66
C ARG A 113 11.75 10.10 -19.24
N GLY A 114 12.22 11.22 -18.70
CA GLY A 114 11.87 12.56 -19.17
C GLY A 114 10.59 13.14 -18.56
N LYS A 115 9.99 12.45 -17.58
CA LYS A 115 8.89 12.98 -16.75
C LYS A 115 9.34 13.12 -15.30
N VAL A 116 8.86 12.24 -14.42
CA VAL A 116 9.04 12.27 -12.97
C VAL A 116 10.11 11.25 -12.56
N PRO A 117 11.05 11.58 -11.66
CA PRO A 117 11.95 10.59 -11.07
C PRO A 117 11.19 9.49 -10.32
N ALA A 118 11.82 8.35 -10.08
CA ALA A 118 11.23 7.28 -9.27
C ALA A 118 10.71 7.82 -7.93
N HIS A 119 9.57 7.33 -7.47
CA HIS A 119 8.94 7.78 -6.22
C HIS A 119 9.89 7.62 -5.02
N TYR A 120 10.63 6.51 -4.96
CA TYR A 120 11.68 6.31 -3.95
C TYR A 120 12.77 7.40 -3.97
N VAL A 121 13.18 7.85 -5.17
CA VAL A 121 14.19 8.91 -5.32
C VAL A 121 13.62 10.25 -4.90
N LEU A 122 12.38 10.57 -5.29
CA LEU A 122 11.69 11.78 -4.84
C LEU A 122 11.57 11.80 -3.31
N TYR A 123 11.07 10.72 -2.74
CA TYR A 123 10.85 10.60 -1.30
C TYR A 123 12.14 10.73 -0.50
N THR A 124 13.19 9.97 -0.86
CA THR A 124 14.45 10.00 -0.11
C THR A 124 15.20 11.32 -0.26
N ASN A 125 15.11 11.97 -1.43
CA ASN A 125 15.64 13.32 -1.59
C ASN A 125 14.87 14.34 -0.75
N ALA A 126 13.54 14.22 -0.68
CA ALA A 126 12.68 15.10 0.12
C ALA A 126 12.97 14.96 1.63
N LEU A 127 13.12 13.72 2.12
CA LEU A 127 13.55 13.46 3.50
C LEU A 127 14.91 14.08 3.82
N LEU A 128 15.87 13.99 2.90
CA LEU A 128 17.20 14.55 3.10
C LEU A 128 17.20 16.08 3.03
N SER A 129 16.44 16.68 2.10
CA SER A 129 16.39 18.13 1.91
C SER A 129 15.65 18.84 3.03
N ASP A 130 14.49 18.32 3.42
CA ASP A 130 13.58 19.00 4.33
C ASP A 130 13.80 18.60 5.78
N LEU A 131 14.19 17.34 6.03
CA LEU A 131 14.33 16.80 7.39
C LEU A 131 15.79 16.48 7.76
N GLY A 132 16.74 16.62 6.82
CA GLY A 132 18.13 16.19 7.02
C GLY A 132 18.26 14.68 7.27
N LEU A 133 17.24 13.88 6.92
CA LEU A 133 17.13 12.49 7.32
C LEU A 133 17.57 11.55 6.19
N LEU A 134 18.71 10.89 6.39
CA LEU A 134 19.21 9.86 5.47
C LEU A 134 18.59 8.50 5.79
N VAL A 135 17.76 7.99 4.87
CA VAL A 135 17.20 6.62 4.90
C VAL A 135 17.77 5.70 3.82
N ASN A 136 18.55 6.23 2.88
CA ASN A 136 19.22 5.43 1.87
C ASN A 136 20.20 4.46 2.54
N GLY A 137 20.14 3.18 2.15
CA GLY A 137 20.94 2.13 2.78
C GLY A 137 20.40 1.65 4.13
N HIS A 138 19.24 2.13 4.59
CA HIS A 138 18.56 1.56 5.75
C HIS A 138 18.39 0.05 5.59
N VAL A 139 18.78 -0.68 6.62
CA VAL A 139 18.63 -2.14 6.72
C VAL A 139 17.32 -2.39 7.47
N PRO A 140 16.34 -3.06 6.82
CA PRO A 140 15.01 -3.21 7.40
C PRO A 140 15.03 -4.01 8.70
N ALA A 141 14.06 -3.69 9.54
CA ALA A 141 13.59 -4.55 10.60
C ALA A 141 13.14 -5.93 10.07
N ARG A 142 13.14 -6.95 10.94
CA ARG A 142 12.72 -8.31 10.57
C ARG A 142 11.27 -8.36 10.06
N GLU A 143 10.39 -7.58 10.67
CA GLU A 143 8.99 -7.45 10.27
C GLU A 143 8.84 -6.82 8.87
N THR A 144 9.63 -5.80 8.55
CA THR A 144 9.66 -5.17 7.23
C THR A 144 10.29 -6.09 6.19
N GLU A 145 11.38 -6.79 6.53
CA GLU A 145 11.99 -7.82 5.68
C GLU A 145 10.98 -8.94 5.37
N THR A 146 10.16 -9.33 6.34
CA THR A 146 9.10 -10.32 6.15
C THR A 146 8.05 -9.84 5.15
N LEU A 147 7.62 -8.57 5.24
CA LEU A 147 6.68 -7.99 4.28
C LEU A 147 7.26 -7.91 2.86
N VAL A 148 8.53 -7.53 2.72
CA VAL A 148 9.25 -7.49 1.44
C VAL A 148 9.34 -8.90 0.84
N ASN A 149 9.67 -9.91 1.64
CA ASN A 149 9.71 -11.31 1.19
C ASN A 149 8.33 -11.84 0.79
N LEU A 150 7.27 -11.42 1.48
CA LEU A 150 5.90 -11.78 1.13
C LEU A 150 5.54 -11.28 -0.28
N HIS A 151 5.88 -10.02 -0.60
CA HIS A 151 5.71 -9.48 -1.95
C HIS A 151 6.58 -10.22 -2.97
N GLN A 152 7.81 -10.57 -2.62
CA GLN A 152 8.68 -11.35 -3.50
C GLN A 152 8.10 -12.75 -3.83
N TRP A 153 7.47 -13.42 -2.87
CA TRP A 153 6.78 -14.70 -3.09
C TRP A 153 5.51 -14.51 -3.91
N MET A 154 4.74 -13.46 -3.63
CA MET A 154 3.53 -13.10 -4.38
C MET A 154 3.84 -12.92 -5.88
N VAL A 155 4.81 -12.09 -6.25
CA VAL A 155 5.16 -11.85 -7.67
C VAL A 155 5.76 -13.07 -8.35
N GLY A 156 6.33 -14.00 -7.57
CA GLY A 156 6.85 -15.29 -8.04
C GLY A 156 5.78 -16.38 -8.16
N SER A 157 4.52 -16.09 -7.80
CA SER A 157 3.42 -17.04 -7.92
C SER A 157 3.08 -17.31 -9.40
N HIS A 158 2.76 -18.57 -9.73
CA HIS A 158 2.22 -18.94 -11.04
C HIS A 158 0.70 -18.76 -11.14
N MET A 159 0.08 -18.03 -10.21
CA MET A 159 -1.37 -17.81 -10.14
C MET A 159 -1.71 -16.35 -10.47
N PRO A 160 -2.10 -16.01 -11.71
CA PRO A 160 -2.35 -14.62 -12.12
C PRO A 160 -3.48 -13.95 -11.36
N SER A 161 -4.55 -14.69 -11.05
CA SER A 161 -5.68 -14.15 -10.27
C SER A 161 -5.27 -13.84 -8.83
N PHE A 162 -4.40 -14.66 -8.22
CA PHE A 162 -3.78 -14.36 -6.93
C PHE A 162 -3.00 -13.04 -7.00
N ILE A 163 -2.16 -12.87 -8.02
CA ILE A 163 -1.39 -11.63 -8.22
C ILE A 163 -2.32 -10.42 -8.39
N ALA A 164 -3.41 -10.55 -9.14
CA ALA A 164 -4.40 -9.47 -9.32
C ALA A 164 -5.00 -9.01 -7.97
N GLY A 165 -5.45 -9.96 -7.15
CA GLY A 165 -6.00 -9.66 -5.83
C GLY A 165 -4.97 -9.10 -4.85
N ALA A 166 -3.76 -9.63 -4.89
CA ALA A 166 -2.66 -9.24 -4.03
C ALA A 166 -2.15 -7.81 -4.36
N TYR A 167 -2.06 -7.43 -5.63
CA TYR A 167 -1.74 -6.05 -6.01
C TYR A 167 -2.86 -5.07 -5.75
N TYR A 168 -4.11 -5.47 -5.96
CA TYR A 168 -5.23 -4.63 -5.53
C TYR A 168 -5.15 -4.35 -4.02
N ALA A 169 -4.79 -5.34 -3.19
CA ALA A 169 -4.56 -5.10 -1.77
C ALA A 169 -3.44 -4.09 -1.48
N THR A 170 -2.32 -4.16 -2.22
CA THR A 170 -1.21 -3.20 -2.09
C THR A 170 -1.65 -1.78 -2.45
N GLU A 171 -2.36 -1.58 -3.57
CA GLU A 171 -2.80 -0.23 -3.96
C GLU A 171 -3.93 0.28 -3.08
N ALA A 172 -4.88 -0.57 -2.69
CA ALA A 172 -6.08 -0.17 -1.94
C ALA A 172 -5.75 0.56 -0.63
N VAL A 173 -4.55 0.35 -0.10
CA VAL A 173 -4.09 0.99 1.14
C VAL A 173 -3.24 2.24 0.89
N ALA A 174 -2.81 2.50 -0.34
CA ALA A 174 -1.74 3.45 -0.64
C ALA A 174 -2.07 4.89 -0.23
N ILE A 175 -3.33 5.32 -0.41
CA ILE A 175 -3.80 6.63 0.08
C ILE A 175 -3.66 6.71 1.60
N ALA A 176 -4.24 5.78 2.34
CA ALA A 176 -4.23 5.81 3.81
C ALA A 176 -2.81 5.65 4.38
N GLU A 177 -1.97 4.81 3.78
CA GLU A 177 -0.56 4.66 4.15
C GLU A 177 0.23 5.95 3.90
N THR A 178 -0.03 6.63 2.77
CA THR A 178 0.60 7.91 2.44
C THR A 178 0.18 9.02 3.41
N GLU A 179 -1.08 9.04 3.85
CA GLU A 179 -1.55 9.97 4.87
C GLU A 179 -0.88 9.74 6.23
N ILE A 180 -0.79 8.49 6.68
CA ILE A 180 -0.07 8.13 7.91
C ILE A 180 1.40 8.56 7.80
N LEU A 181 2.06 8.30 6.66
CA LEU A 181 3.45 8.68 6.44
C LEU A 181 3.64 10.20 6.46
N ARG A 182 2.74 10.95 5.81
CA ARG A 182 2.72 12.43 5.85
C ARG A 182 2.68 12.92 7.28
N ASP A 183 1.77 12.40 8.08
CA ASP A 183 1.58 12.84 9.46
C ASP A 183 2.81 12.52 10.34
N ILE A 184 3.45 11.36 10.11
CA ILE A 184 4.72 11.01 10.78
C ILE A 184 5.85 11.95 10.36
N THR A 185 5.98 12.27 9.07
CA THR A 185 7.03 13.20 8.60
C THR A 185 6.82 14.63 9.09
N ASN A 186 5.57 15.09 9.14
CA ASN A 186 5.21 16.38 9.75
C ASN A 186 5.60 16.41 11.22
N ARG A 187 5.26 15.36 11.97
CA ARG A 187 5.66 15.23 13.37
C ARG A 187 7.17 15.29 13.55
N TYR A 188 7.92 14.55 12.74
CA TYR A 188 9.39 14.56 12.80
C TYR A 188 9.95 15.96 12.53
N GLY A 189 9.41 16.67 11.53
CA GLY A 189 9.79 18.06 11.23
C GLY A 189 9.51 19.01 12.39
N GLU A 190 8.37 18.87 13.08
CA GLU A 190 8.05 19.66 14.29
C GLU A 190 9.04 19.38 15.42
N LEU A 191 9.36 18.11 15.69
CA LEU A 191 10.28 17.70 16.75
C LEU A 191 11.72 18.17 16.51
N THR A 192 12.12 18.28 15.24
CA THR A 192 13.49 18.66 14.83
C THR A 192 13.63 20.13 14.44
N GLY A 193 12.54 20.91 14.54
CA GLY A 193 12.52 22.34 14.22
C GLY A 193 12.61 22.66 12.72
N GLN A 194 12.29 21.71 11.84
CA GLN A 194 12.25 21.90 10.38
C GLN A 194 10.87 22.36 9.87
N GLY A 195 9.82 22.23 10.69
CA GLY A 195 8.45 22.65 10.35
C GLY A 195 7.53 21.50 9.95
N SER A 196 6.34 21.82 9.43
CA SER A 196 5.38 20.82 8.95
C SER A 196 4.57 21.30 7.72
N GLY A 197 3.93 20.35 7.03
CA GLY A 197 3.09 20.64 5.86
C GLY A 197 3.87 21.33 4.75
N SER A 198 3.40 22.49 4.30
CA SER A 198 4.01 23.25 3.21
C SER A 198 5.37 23.89 3.57
N GLU A 199 5.77 23.89 4.84
CA GLU A 199 7.12 24.27 5.26
C GLU A 199 8.16 23.23 4.80
N LEU A 200 7.75 21.95 4.71
CA LEU A 200 8.53 20.85 4.17
C LEU A 200 8.28 20.72 2.66
N LYS A 201 8.81 21.66 1.87
CA LYS A 201 8.42 21.86 0.46
C LYS A 201 8.56 20.63 -0.44
N ALA A 202 9.65 19.88 -0.32
CA ALA A 202 9.89 18.71 -1.16
C ALA A 202 9.00 17.53 -0.73
N LEU A 203 8.77 17.36 0.57
CA LEU A 203 7.83 16.37 1.10
C LEU A 203 6.38 16.73 0.75
N HIS A 204 6.02 18.00 0.84
CA HIS A 204 4.70 18.49 0.47
C HIS A 204 4.39 18.19 -1.00
N TYR A 205 5.32 18.49 -1.91
CA TYR A 205 5.21 18.12 -3.32
C TYR A 205 5.04 16.60 -3.50
N TYR A 206 5.86 15.79 -2.79
CA TYR A 206 5.72 14.34 -2.83
C TYR A 206 4.32 13.88 -2.41
N TYR A 207 3.75 14.44 -1.34
CA TYR A 207 2.41 14.05 -0.89
C TYR A 207 1.29 14.57 -1.79
N GLU A 208 1.41 15.79 -2.33
CA GLU A 208 0.46 16.33 -3.31
C GLU A 208 0.41 15.45 -4.57
N LEU A 209 1.56 14.95 -5.05
CA LEU A 209 1.60 14.04 -6.18
C LEU A 209 0.68 12.81 -5.99
N HIS A 210 0.68 12.24 -4.78
CA HIS A 210 -0.07 11.01 -4.46
C HIS A 210 -1.52 11.29 -4.05
N LEU A 211 -1.78 12.41 -3.38
CA LEU A 211 -3.06 12.69 -2.71
C LEU A 211 -3.92 13.77 -3.39
N ASP A 212 -3.35 14.63 -4.23
CA ASP A 212 -4.08 15.72 -4.89
C ASP A 212 -4.55 15.32 -6.30
N GLU A 213 -5.86 15.42 -6.54
CA GLU A 213 -6.50 15.19 -7.83
C GLU A 213 -6.15 16.29 -8.86
N GLY A 214 -5.74 17.47 -8.40
CA GLY A 214 -5.36 18.62 -9.23
C GLY A 214 -3.88 18.67 -9.63
N HIS A 215 -3.06 17.70 -9.17
CA HIS A 215 -1.63 17.71 -9.40
C HIS A 215 -1.27 17.49 -10.88
N GLU A 216 -0.17 18.09 -11.36
CA GLU A 216 0.26 17.97 -12.77
C GLU A 216 0.60 16.54 -13.22
N ALA A 217 0.82 15.65 -12.25
CA ALA A 217 1.09 14.24 -12.49
C ALA A 217 -0.18 13.37 -12.57
N ALA A 218 -1.35 13.91 -12.18
CA ALA A 218 -2.63 13.22 -12.30
C ALA A 218 -2.95 12.99 -13.79
N GLN A 219 -3.08 11.73 -14.18
CA GLN A 219 -3.35 11.35 -15.58
C GLN A 219 -4.85 11.14 -15.87
N VAL A 220 -5.67 11.02 -14.82
CA VAL A 220 -7.10 10.77 -14.90
C VAL A 220 -7.83 11.94 -14.25
N ASP A 221 -8.67 12.63 -15.02
CA ASP A 221 -9.42 13.79 -14.53
C ASP A 221 -10.26 13.43 -13.30
N GLY A 222 -10.04 14.14 -12.18
CA GLY A 222 -10.76 13.92 -10.92
C GLY A 222 -10.24 12.75 -10.08
N MET A 223 -9.02 12.28 -10.31
CA MET A 223 -8.34 11.28 -9.49
C MET A 223 -6.88 11.67 -9.26
N SER A 224 -6.39 11.51 -8.03
CA SER A 224 -4.95 11.56 -7.76
C SER A 224 -4.25 10.37 -8.40
N VAL A 225 -2.90 10.39 -8.43
CA VAL A 225 -2.11 9.26 -8.96
C VAL A 225 -2.49 7.95 -8.25
N GLU A 226 -2.59 7.97 -6.92
CA GLU A 226 -2.95 6.79 -6.14
C GLU A 226 -4.39 6.33 -6.37
N ALA A 227 -5.35 7.27 -6.46
CA ALA A 227 -6.74 6.92 -6.75
C ALA A 227 -6.88 6.23 -8.12
N ALA A 228 -6.11 6.67 -9.11
CA ALA A 228 -6.06 6.04 -10.43
C ALA A 228 -5.44 4.63 -10.38
N HIS A 229 -4.41 4.40 -9.56
CA HIS A 229 -3.81 3.07 -9.35
C HIS A 229 -4.79 2.10 -8.70
N ILE A 230 -5.48 2.56 -7.65
CA ILE A 230 -6.51 1.79 -6.95
C ILE A 230 -7.60 1.35 -7.92
N GLU A 231 -8.17 2.27 -8.68
CA GLU A 231 -9.25 1.93 -9.61
C GLU A 231 -8.74 1.06 -10.77
N GLY A 232 -7.55 1.33 -11.28
CA GLY A 232 -6.89 0.55 -12.34
C GLY A 232 -6.74 -0.92 -11.98
N LEU A 233 -6.30 -1.23 -10.76
CA LEU A 233 -6.16 -2.62 -10.30
C LEU A 233 -7.47 -3.22 -9.76
N ALA A 234 -8.33 -2.42 -9.11
CA ALA A 234 -9.65 -2.87 -8.66
C ALA A 234 -10.51 -3.39 -9.81
N ARG A 235 -10.39 -2.76 -10.99
CA ARG A 235 -11.12 -3.12 -12.20
C ARG A 235 -11.01 -4.61 -12.56
N PHE A 236 -9.84 -5.22 -12.39
CA PHE A 236 -9.63 -6.64 -12.71
C PHE A 236 -10.42 -7.59 -11.80
N ILE A 237 -10.73 -7.15 -10.59
CA ILE A 237 -11.61 -7.91 -9.67
C ILE A 237 -13.07 -7.59 -9.99
N LYS A 238 -13.41 -6.30 -10.12
CA LYS A 238 -14.79 -5.83 -10.42
C LYS A 238 -15.34 -6.48 -11.69
N GLU A 239 -14.53 -6.48 -12.76
CA GLU A 239 -14.82 -7.06 -14.07
C GLU A 239 -14.19 -8.45 -14.24
N SER A 240 -14.11 -9.25 -13.17
CA SER A 240 -13.43 -10.56 -13.15
C SER A 240 -13.85 -11.52 -14.26
N GLU A 241 -15.12 -11.53 -14.68
CA GLU A 241 -15.59 -12.34 -15.81
C GLU A 241 -14.97 -11.93 -17.14
N LEU A 242 -14.77 -10.63 -17.36
CA LEU A 242 -14.17 -10.08 -18.58
C LEU A 242 -12.68 -10.43 -18.68
N PHE A 243 -11.97 -10.32 -17.56
CA PHE A 243 -10.53 -10.55 -17.48
C PHE A 243 -10.15 -12.00 -17.13
N HIS A 244 -11.15 -12.88 -17.01
CA HIS A 244 -10.97 -14.26 -16.57
C HIS A 244 -10.19 -14.38 -15.24
N VAL A 245 -10.41 -13.44 -14.32
CA VAL A 245 -9.83 -13.46 -12.98
C VAL A 245 -10.67 -14.37 -12.10
N GLU A 246 -10.06 -15.44 -11.60
CA GLU A 246 -10.69 -16.36 -10.65
C GLU A 246 -10.81 -15.67 -9.28
N LEU A 247 -12.02 -15.18 -8.96
CA LEU A 247 -12.31 -14.50 -7.70
C LEU A 247 -11.86 -15.25 -6.43
N PRO A 248 -11.98 -16.59 -6.32
CA PRO A 248 -11.44 -17.31 -5.16
C PRO A 248 -9.93 -17.12 -4.99
N GLN A 249 -9.16 -17.16 -6.08
CA GLN A 249 -7.71 -16.94 -6.04
C GLN A 249 -7.36 -15.48 -5.79
N ALA A 250 -8.09 -14.54 -6.39
CA ALA A 250 -7.91 -13.12 -6.12
C ALA A 250 -8.18 -12.79 -4.64
N MET A 251 -9.24 -13.36 -4.06
CA MET A 251 -9.55 -13.19 -2.64
C MET A 251 -8.43 -13.73 -1.74
N ASP A 252 -7.83 -14.88 -2.09
CA ASP A 252 -6.68 -15.44 -1.35
C ASP A 252 -5.44 -14.54 -1.43
N GLY A 253 -5.14 -14.01 -2.61
CA GLY A 253 -4.06 -13.03 -2.80
C GLY A 253 -4.28 -11.75 -2.00
N TRP A 254 -5.50 -11.23 -2.04
CA TRP A 254 -5.90 -10.04 -1.30
C TRP A 254 -5.77 -10.23 0.21
N LEU A 255 -6.28 -11.34 0.76
CA LEU A 255 -6.16 -11.67 2.19
C LEU A 255 -4.70 -11.82 2.60
N THR A 256 -3.89 -12.48 1.78
CA THR A 256 -2.47 -12.71 2.06
C THR A 256 -1.73 -11.40 2.26
N ILE A 257 -1.90 -10.44 1.36
CA ILE A 257 -1.21 -9.14 1.44
C ILE A 257 -1.80 -8.25 2.52
N THR A 258 -3.13 -8.13 2.62
CA THR A 258 -3.75 -7.28 3.65
C THR A 258 -3.45 -7.75 5.08
N GLU A 259 -3.48 -9.06 5.34
CA GLU A 259 -3.02 -9.63 6.62
C GLU A 259 -1.53 -9.34 6.83
N GLY A 260 -0.71 -9.48 5.80
CA GLY A 260 0.73 -9.18 5.85
C GLY A 260 1.03 -7.72 6.22
N MET A 261 0.36 -6.76 5.57
CA MET A 261 0.53 -5.32 5.80
C MET A 261 0.02 -4.90 7.18
N THR A 262 -1.19 -5.34 7.55
CA THR A 262 -1.74 -5.02 8.89
C THR A 262 -0.90 -5.65 10.01
N HIS A 263 -0.36 -6.85 9.79
CA HIS A 263 0.57 -7.48 10.72
C HIS A 263 1.88 -6.68 10.84
N TRP A 264 2.47 -6.27 9.72
CA TRP A 264 3.67 -5.44 9.70
C TRP A 264 3.49 -4.14 10.49
N TRP A 265 2.41 -3.41 10.24
CA TRP A 265 2.06 -2.20 11.01
C TRP A 265 1.92 -2.47 12.51
N ALA A 266 1.28 -3.58 12.89
CA ALA A 266 1.16 -3.96 14.29
C ALA A 266 2.51 -4.25 14.95
N GLN A 267 3.47 -4.84 14.22
CA GLN A 267 4.84 -5.09 14.69
C GLN A 267 5.64 -3.78 14.81
N LEU A 268 5.53 -2.87 13.82
CA LEU A 268 6.18 -1.56 13.89
C LEU A 268 5.67 -0.74 15.08
N ALA A 269 4.36 -0.77 15.34
CA ALA A 269 3.79 -0.11 16.51
C ALA A 269 4.28 -0.71 17.84
N HIS A 270 4.46 -2.03 17.90
CA HIS A 270 5.07 -2.66 19.06
C HIS A 270 6.52 -2.23 19.24
N ARG A 271 7.33 -2.24 18.17
CA ARG A 271 8.71 -1.74 18.19
C ARG A 271 8.80 -0.30 18.64
N ALA A 272 7.94 0.59 18.12
CA ALA A 272 7.89 1.99 18.54
C ALA A 272 7.62 2.10 20.05
N TRP A 273 6.70 1.30 20.60
CA TRP A 273 6.42 1.27 22.02
C TRP A 273 7.63 0.82 22.86
N GLU A 274 8.41 -0.15 22.38
CA GLU A 274 9.64 -0.61 23.06
C GLU A 274 10.78 0.42 23.05
N MET A 275 10.68 1.47 22.22
CA MET A 275 11.66 2.57 22.17
C MET A 275 11.40 3.67 23.22
N ASN A 276 10.30 3.58 23.98
CA ASN A 276 9.95 4.52 25.06
C ASN A 276 10.64 4.18 26.38
#